data_AF-A0A2T1BX20-F1
#
_entry.id   AF-A0A2T1BX20-F1
#
_cell.length_a   1.000
_cell.length_b   1.000
_cell.length_c   1.000
_cell.angle_alpha   90.00
_cell.angle_beta   90.00
_cell.angle_gamma   90.00
#
_symmetry.space_group_name_H-M   'P 1'
#
loop_
_entity.id
_entity.type
_entity.pdbx_description
1 polymer ?
#
loop_
_entity_poly.entity_id
_entity_poly.type
_entity_poly.pdbx_seq_one_letter_code
_entity_poly.pdbx_strand_id
1 'polypeptide(L)'
;MIKQKLDEITLQVGRPIQIVADHGSDLARGIKLYQEEHEDLIYTHDVTHAMALLLKYELNSDDKYQSFIQKCNMCRQQLQQTELSFLSPPTQRSQCRYFNIERLTDWGLNLLNCPIDTVVKLVENSDPGVINKKLINKLGWLVDYQVELIRWHQMTVLTRTLETQLKKLGINQQSLTCFQENEFTFAEGELLNFQQHICDYVVTQSSHIKDEKTFLATSDVIESLFGKYKHFSARCPFKEMSQMLLTICLSTMNLTNTIVKNALESISFADVEAWLAEVFGQSMLSKRKTLFSKLVDDTETA
;
A
#
# COMPACT_ATOMS: atom_id res chain seq x y z
N MET A 1 11.23 -0.69 -24.93
CA MET A 1 11.30 -1.81 -23.96
C MET A 1 9.92 -2.23 -23.45
N ILE A 2 9.14 -1.34 -22.83
CA ILE A 2 7.81 -1.71 -22.30
C ILE A 2 6.83 -2.18 -23.39
N LYS A 3 6.65 -1.42 -24.49
CA LYS A 3 5.79 -1.86 -25.63
C LYS A 3 6.16 -3.25 -26.13
N GLN A 4 7.44 -3.50 -26.37
CA GLN A 4 7.93 -4.81 -26.81
C GLN A 4 7.55 -5.93 -25.83
N LYS A 5 7.59 -5.68 -24.51
CA LYS A 5 7.12 -6.65 -23.51
C LYS A 5 5.61 -6.86 -23.56
N LEU A 6 4.82 -5.82 -23.81
CA LEU A 6 3.38 -5.95 -24.04
C LEU A 6 3.09 -6.76 -25.31
N ASP A 7 3.85 -6.56 -26.38
CA ASP A 7 3.74 -7.34 -27.63
C ASP A 7 4.07 -8.82 -27.37
N GLU A 8 5.17 -9.11 -26.66
CA GLU A 8 5.55 -10.48 -26.26
C GLU A 8 4.46 -11.17 -25.43
N ILE A 9 3.87 -10.47 -24.46
CA ILE A 9 2.79 -11.01 -23.62
C ILE A 9 1.52 -11.24 -24.46
N THR A 10 1.20 -10.31 -25.36
CA THR A 10 0.03 -10.40 -26.24
C THR A 10 0.08 -11.66 -27.11
N LEU A 11 1.26 -12.05 -27.59
CA LEU A 11 1.45 -13.27 -28.35
C LEU A 11 1.21 -14.54 -27.52
N GLN A 12 1.41 -14.48 -26.19
CA GLN A 12 1.27 -15.63 -25.30
C GLN A 12 -0.16 -15.80 -24.76
N VAL A 13 -0.79 -14.70 -24.33
CA VAL A 13 -2.07 -14.75 -23.60
C VAL A 13 -3.22 -14.04 -24.32
N GLY A 14 -2.97 -13.53 -25.52
CA GLY A 14 -3.91 -12.70 -26.25
C GLY A 14 -3.89 -11.24 -25.81
N ARG A 15 -4.67 -10.41 -26.51
CA ARG A 15 -4.70 -8.97 -26.29
C ARG A 15 -5.52 -8.61 -25.03
N PRO A 16 -4.98 -7.80 -24.10
CA PRO A 16 -5.74 -7.35 -22.95
C PRO A 16 -6.82 -6.34 -23.35
N ILE A 17 -7.97 -6.41 -22.68
CA ILE A 17 -9.02 -5.38 -22.79
C ILE A 17 -8.66 -4.15 -21.95
N GLN A 18 -7.91 -4.35 -20.86
CA GLN A 18 -7.51 -3.30 -19.93
C GLN A 18 -6.07 -3.50 -19.46
N ILE A 19 -5.33 -2.41 -19.32
CA ILE A 19 -4.08 -2.34 -18.54
C ILE A 19 -4.30 -1.39 -17.36
N VAL A 20 -4.05 -1.88 -16.15
CA VAL A 20 -4.01 -1.05 -14.92
C VAL A 20 -2.57 -0.94 -14.48
N ALA A 21 -2.08 0.27 -14.30
CA ALA A 21 -0.68 0.48 -13.90
C ALA A 21 -0.46 1.79 -13.15
N ASP A 22 0.69 1.89 -12.49
CA ASP A 22 1.22 3.18 -12.07
C ASP A 22 1.52 4.07 -13.29
N HIS A 23 1.59 5.38 -13.07
CA HIS A 23 1.92 6.34 -14.11
C HIS A 23 3.43 6.63 -14.17
N GLY A 24 4.27 5.60 -13.99
CA GLY A 24 5.70 5.72 -14.23
C GLY A 24 5.97 6.15 -15.68
N SER A 25 6.87 7.11 -15.90
CA SER A 25 7.04 7.75 -17.22
C SER A 25 7.32 6.77 -18.36
N ASP A 26 8.14 5.75 -18.11
CA ASP A 26 8.48 4.73 -19.10
C ASP A 26 7.32 3.76 -19.37
N LEU A 27 6.54 3.45 -18.33
CA LEU A 27 5.37 2.57 -18.40
C LEU A 27 4.23 3.27 -19.13
N ALA A 28 3.91 4.51 -18.75
CA ALA A 28 2.91 5.34 -19.40
C ALA A 28 3.21 5.55 -20.89
N ARG A 29 4.48 5.84 -21.24
CA ARG A 29 4.89 5.96 -22.65
C ARG A 29 4.76 4.63 -23.40
N GLY A 30 5.18 3.53 -22.79
CA GLY A 30 5.07 2.20 -23.39
C GLY A 30 3.64 1.77 -23.64
N ILE A 31 2.75 2.01 -22.68
CA ILE A 31 1.32 1.72 -22.79
C ILE A 31 0.69 2.60 -23.87
N LYS A 32 1.01 3.90 -23.92
CA LYS A 32 0.50 4.80 -24.95
C LYS A 32 0.86 4.32 -26.36
N LEU A 33 2.13 3.98 -26.59
CA LEU A 33 2.58 3.43 -27.87
C LEU A 33 1.88 2.11 -28.22
N TYR A 34 1.56 1.29 -27.22
CA TYR A 34 0.81 0.06 -27.43
C TYR A 34 -0.67 0.35 -27.74
N GLN A 35 -1.31 1.34 -27.10
CA GLN A 35 -2.67 1.78 -27.40
C GLN A 35 -2.83 2.36 -28.81
N GLU A 36 -1.78 2.98 -29.38
CA GLU A 36 -1.79 3.50 -30.76
C GLU A 36 -2.02 2.38 -31.81
N GLU A 37 -1.60 1.14 -31.51
CA GLU A 37 -1.85 -0.04 -32.36
C GLU A 37 -3.16 -0.77 -31.98
N HIS A 38 -3.81 -0.32 -30.91
CA HIS A 38 -4.80 -1.08 -30.15
C HIS A 38 -5.86 -0.14 -29.54
N GLU A 39 -6.67 0.51 -30.38
CA GLU A 39 -7.62 1.56 -29.97
C GLU A 39 -8.68 1.14 -28.93
N ASP A 40 -9.13 -0.12 -28.95
CA ASP A 40 -10.07 -0.65 -27.95
C ASP A 40 -9.44 -1.00 -26.59
N LEU A 41 -8.13 -0.82 -26.42
CA LEU A 41 -7.46 -1.03 -25.13
C LEU A 41 -7.74 0.14 -24.17
N ILE A 42 -8.27 -0.19 -22.99
CA ILE A 42 -8.41 0.76 -21.89
C ILE A 42 -7.14 0.80 -21.05
N TYR A 43 -6.55 1.97 -20.88
CA TYR A 43 -5.54 2.22 -19.86
C TYR A 43 -6.18 2.90 -18.65
N THR A 44 -5.91 2.39 -17.46
CA THR A 44 -6.33 2.98 -16.20
C THR A 44 -5.12 3.22 -15.31
N HIS A 45 -4.91 4.47 -14.93
CA HIS A 45 -3.95 4.82 -13.90
C HIS A 45 -4.48 4.30 -12.56
N ASP A 46 -3.64 3.60 -11.81
CA ASP A 46 -4.00 3.08 -10.49
C ASP A 46 -4.43 4.20 -9.53
N VAL A 47 -5.63 4.08 -8.95
CA VAL A 47 -6.19 5.10 -8.05
C VAL A 47 -5.37 5.30 -6.78
N THR A 48 -4.83 4.23 -6.18
CA THR A 48 -4.02 4.34 -4.96
C THR A 48 -2.76 5.15 -5.25
N HIS A 49 -2.12 4.90 -6.40
CA HIS A 49 -0.94 5.67 -6.83
C HIS A 49 -1.30 7.10 -7.23
N ALA A 50 -2.38 7.31 -7.98
CA ALA A 50 -2.82 8.63 -8.41
C ALA A 50 -3.10 9.54 -7.21
N MET A 51 -3.84 9.04 -6.22
CA MET A 51 -4.15 9.79 -5.00
C MET A 51 -2.91 10.07 -4.15
N ALA A 52 -2.00 9.10 -4.02
CA ALA A 52 -0.73 9.30 -3.33
C ALA A 52 0.15 10.35 -4.05
N LEU A 53 0.12 10.41 -5.38
CA LEU A 53 0.81 11.44 -6.16
C LEU A 53 0.16 12.82 -5.97
N LEU A 54 -1.17 12.93 -5.99
CA LEU A 54 -1.86 14.19 -5.71
C LEU A 54 -1.48 14.73 -4.31
N LEU A 55 -1.57 13.89 -3.28
CA LEU A 55 -1.14 14.26 -1.93
C LEU A 55 0.34 14.66 -1.87
N LYS A 56 1.20 13.97 -2.64
CA LYS A 56 2.61 14.34 -2.75
C LYS A 56 2.78 15.71 -3.38
N TYR A 57 2.08 16.03 -4.47
CA TYR A 57 2.22 17.32 -5.13
C TYR A 57 1.86 18.48 -4.20
N GLU A 58 0.77 18.35 -3.45
CA GLU A 58 0.34 19.37 -2.49
C GLU A 58 1.31 19.49 -1.30
N LEU A 59 1.67 18.36 -0.68
CA LEU A 59 2.38 18.36 0.61
C LEU A 59 3.91 18.45 0.48
N ASN A 60 4.47 18.14 -0.68
CA ASN A 60 5.92 18.19 -0.86
C ASN A 60 6.46 19.62 -0.90
N SER A 61 5.68 20.57 -1.43
CA SER A 61 5.99 22.01 -1.43
C SER A 61 5.44 22.76 -0.21
N ASP A 62 4.68 22.09 0.66
CA ASP A 62 4.11 22.70 1.87
C ASP A 62 5.16 22.76 2.99
N ASP A 63 5.70 23.96 3.22
CA ASP A 63 6.71 24.21 4.26
C ASP A 63 6.22 23.86 5.67
N LYS A 64 4.92 24.09 5.96
CA LYS A 64 4.33 23.71 7.26
C LYS A 64 4.29 22.20 7.40
N TYR A 65 3.97 21.47 6.34
CA TYR A 65 4.00 20.01 6.35
C TYR A 65 5.42 19.48 6.55
N GLN A 66 6.41 20.00 5.83
CA GLN A 66 7.81 19.57 6.00
C GLN A 66 8.31 19.84 7.43
N SER A 67 7.98 21.02 7.97
CA SER A 67 8.28 21.38 9.35
C SER A 67 7.62 20.44 10.36
N PHE A 68 6.34 20.09 10.15
CA PHE A 68 5.60 19.14 10.98
C PHE A 68 6.24 17.75 11.00
N ILE A 69 6.66 17.23 9.84
CA ILE A 69 7.35 15.93 9.74
C ILE A 69 8.68 15.95 10.51
N GLN A 70 9.44 17.04 10.41
CA GLN A 70 10.68 17.19 11.18
C GLN A 70 10.41 17.20 12.69
N LYS A 71 9.40 17.97 13.15
CA LYS A 71 9.01 17.99 14.57
C LYS A 71 8.53 16.62 15.06
N CYS A 72 7.76 15.87 14.25
CA CYS A 72 7.39 14.49 14.56
C CYS A 72 8.63 13.60 14.79
N ASN A 73 9.65 13.71 13.94
CA ASN A 73 10.87 12.91 14.07
C ASN A 73 11.66 13.28 15.35
N MET A 74 11.80 14.57 15.64
CA MET A 74 12.45 15.05 16.86
C MET A 74 11.68 14.63 18.11
N CYS A 75 10.35 14.77 18.09
CA CYS A 75 9.46 14.40 19.18
C CYS A 75 9.61 12.90 19.52
N ARG A 76 9.64 12.03 18.50
CA ARG A 76 9.86 10.59 18.69
C ARG A 76 11.18 10.31 19.42
N GLN A 77 12.27 10.95 19.01
CA GLN A 77 13.57 10.79 19.67
C GLN A 77 13.53 11.26 21.13
N GLN A 78 12.85 12.37 21.41
CA GLN A 78 12.70 12.92 22.76
C GLN A 78 11.80 12.09 23.69
N LEU A 79 10.93 11.24 23.14
CA LEU A 79 9.99 10.40 23.87
C LEU A 79 10.45 8.94 24.03
N GLN A 80 11.36 8.45 23.18
CA GLN A 80 11.76 7.04 23.10
C GLN A 80 12.27 6.42 24.43
N GLN A 81 12.71 7.24 25.38
CA GLN A 81 13.24 6.82 26.69
C GLN A 81 12.55 7.53 27.85
N THR A 82 11.27 7.88 27.70
CA THR A 82 10.48 8.49 28.77
C THR A 82 9.21 7.71 29.05
N GLU A 83 8.59 8.00 30.19
CA GLU A 83 7.26 7.51 30.58
C GLU A 83 6.14 7.94 29.61
N LEU A 84 6.43 8.87 28.70
CA LEU A 84 5.52 9.35 27.64
C LEU A 84 5.78 8.68 26.29
N SER A 85 6.64 7.65 26.21
CA SER A 85 7.00 6.96 24.96
C SER A 85 5.80 6.44 24.17
N PHE A 86 4.72 6.04 24.84
CA PHE A 86 3.48 5.58 24.22
C PHE A 86 2.72 6.67 23.43
N LEU A 87 3.04 7.95 23.64
CA LEU A 87 2.48 9.08 22.90
C LEU A 87 3.28 9.41 21.62
N SER A 88 4.35 8.66 21.33
CA SER A 88 5.25 8.96 20.23
C SER A 88 4.54 8.99 18.87
N PRO A 89 4.91 9.93 17.98
CA PRO A 89 4.37 9.96 16.63
C PRO A 89 4.70 8.67 15.87
N PRO A 90 3.75 8.12 15.08
CA PRO A 90 4.01 6.91 14.29
C PRO A 90 5.14 7.13 13.29
N THR A 91 5.86 6.06 12.96
CA THR A 91 6.96 6.10 12.00
C THR A 91 6.44 6.14 10.57
N GLN A 92 6.96 7.04 9.74
CA GLN A 92 6.73 7.03 8.30
C GLN A 92 7.82 6.24 7.58
N ARG A 93 7.42 5.37 6.66
CA ARG A 93 8.35 4.70 5.74
C ARG A 93 8.72 5.64 4.60
N SER A 94 10.01 5.79 4.31
CA SER A 94 10.51 6.75 3.31
C SER A 94 9.93 6.56 1.91
N GLN A 95 9.71 5.30 1.49
CA GLN A 95 9.21 4.91 0.16
C GLN A 95 7.69 5.02 0.00
N CYS A 96 6.92 5.06 1.09
CA CYS A 96 5.45 5.06 1.06
C CYS A 96 4.84 6.20 1.88
N ARG A 97 5.60 7.30 2.07
CA ARG A 97 5.25 8.36 3.02
C ARG A 97 3.89 9.02 2.72
N TYR A 98 3.53 9.13 1.45
CA TYR A 98 2.26 9.73 1.01
C TYR A 98 1.10 8.72 0.94
N PHE A 99 1.37 7.42 1.08
CA PHE A 99 0.34 6.38 1.17
C PHE A 99 -0.27 6.24 2.57
N ASN A 100 0.37 6.82 3.60
CA ASN A 100 -0.05 6.66 4.99
C ASN A 100 0.04 7.98 5.76
N ILE A 101 -0.37 9.09 5.12
CA ILE A 101 -0.36 10.42 5.75
C ILE A 101 -1.33 10.45 6.92
N GLU A 102 -2.48 9.78 6.77
CA GLU A 102 -3.54 9.71 7.76
C GLU A 102 -3.03 9.24 9.13
N ARG A 103 -2.03 8.37 9.17
CA ARG A 103 -1.45 7.90 10.45
C ARG A 103 -0.89 9.04 11.30
N LEU A 104 -0.26 10.03 10.68
CA LEU A 104 0.30 11.17 11.40
C LEU A 104 -0.75 12.22 11.69
N THR A 105 -1.66 12.49 10.76
CA THR A 105 -2.72 13.49 10.97
C THR A 105 -3.69 13.01 12.04
N ASP A 106 -4.10 11.74 12.02
CA ASP A 106 -4.94 11.11 13.03
C ASP A 106 -4.23 11.09 14.39
N TRP A 107 -2.94 10.75 14.44
CA TRP A 107 -2.16 10.83 15.67
C TRP A 107 -2.18 12.25 16.25
N GLY A 108 -1.92 13.27 15.41
CA GLY A 108 -1.90 14.66 15.84
C GLY A 108 -3.26 15.14 16.34
N LEU A 109 -4.33 14.90 15.58
CA LEU A 109 -5.69 15.29 15.94
C LEU A 109 -6.19 14.56 17.19
N ASN A 110 -5.94 13.25 17.30
CA ASN A 110 -6.31 12.48 18.48
C ASN A 110 -5.59 12.98 19.74
N LEU A 111 -4.32 13.37 19.61
CA LEU A 111 -3.54 13.89 20.72
C LEU A 111 -4.00 15.29 21.14
N LEU A 112 -4.33 16.17 20.19
CA LEU A 112 -4.91 17.49 20.47
C LEU A 112 -6.29 17.40 21.16
N ASN A 113 -7.07 16.39 20.81
CA ASN A 113 -8.40 16.16 21.38
C ASN A 113 -8.37 15.27 22.64
N CYS A 114 -7.20 14.77 23.04
CA CYS A 114 -7.07 13.86 24.18
C CYS A 114 -7.19 14.64 25.51
N PRO A 115 -8.11 14.26 26.42
CA PRO A 115 -8.16 14.88 27.74
C PRO A 115 -6.87 14.59 28.54
N ILE A 116 -6.29 15.64 29.12
CA ILE A 116 -5.05 15.53 29.92
C ILE A 116 -5.21 14.52 31.07
N ASP A 117 -6.38 14.47 31.70
CA ASP A 117 -6.68 13.52 32.78
C ASP A 117 -6.55 12.06 32.36
N THR A 118 -6.83 11.74 31.10
CA THR A 118 -6.64 10.39 30.55
C THR A 118 -5.16 10.03 30.51
N VAL A 119 -4.32 10.96 30.07
CA VAL A 119 -2.86 10.76 30.01
C VAL A 119 -2.27 10.64 31.41
N VAL A 120 -2.69 11.49 32.35
CA VAL A 120 -2.23 11.45 33.75
C VAL A 120 -2.56 10.11 34.40
N LYS A 121 -3.74 9.53 34.16
CA LYS A 121 -4.11 8.21 34.69
C LYS A 121 -3.26 7.06 34.13
N LEU A 122 -2.73 7.19 32.92
CA LEU A 122 -1.91 6.18 32.27
C LEU A 122 -0.45 6.22 32.73
N VAL A 123 0.00 7.35 33.27
CA VAL A 123 1.35 7.53 33.81
C VAL A 123 1.27 7.40 35.34
N GLU A 124 1.25 6.15 35.81
CA GLU A 124 1.16 5.82 37.22
C GLU A 124 2.27 6.48 38.06
N ASN A 125 1.98 6.79 39.33
CA ASN A 125 2.96 7.26 40.33
C ASN A 125 3.65 8.61 40.03
N SER A 126 3.05 9.47 39.21
CA SER A 126 3.58 10.80 38.91
C SER A 126 2.62 11.92 39.33
N ASP A 127 3.17 13.05 39.79
CA ASP A 127 2.38 14.25 40.10
C ASP A 127 1.72 14.80 38.81
N PRO A 128 0.39 15.04 38.80
CA PRO A 128 -0.32 15.56 37.62
C PRO A 128 0.26 16.86 37.07
N GLY A 129 0.73 17.77 37.94
CA GLY A 129 1.35 19.03 37.53
C GLY A 129 2.67 18.83 36.80
N VAL A 130 3.50 17.88 37.27
CA VAL A 130 4.75 17.50 36.61
C VAL A 130 4.48 16.87 35.23
N ILE A 131 3.50 15.97 35.11
CA ILE A 131 3.14 15.36 33.82
C ILE A 131 2.62 16.40 32.85
N ASN A 132 1.72 17.29 33.28
CA ASN A 132 1.21 18.36 32.42
C ASN A 132 2.34 19.26 31.89
N LYS A 133 3.30 19.64 32.75
CA LYS A 133 4.47 20.42 32.33
C LYS A 133 5.34 19.67 31.30
N LYS A 134 5.53 18.36 31.47
CA LYS A 134 6.26 17.51 30.51
C LYS A 134 5.53 17.40 29.18
N LEU A 135 4.20 17.26 29.20
CA LEU A 135 3.36 17.23 27.99
C LEU A 135 3.47 18.54 27.21
N ILE A 136 3.26 19.68 27.87
CA ILE A 136 3.39 20.99 27.22
C ILE A 136 4.80 21.18 26.63
N ASN A 137 5.85 20.80 27.37
CA ASN A 137 7.22 20.92 26.90
C ASN A 137 7.51 20.07 25.65
N LYS A 138 7.08 18.80 25.63
CA LYS A 138 7.43 17.84 24.57
C LYS A 138 6.46 17.80 23.39
N LEU A 139 5.20 18.18 23.61
CA LEU A 139 4.09 18.03 22.66
C LEU A 139 3.32 19.33 22.43
N GLY A 140 3.54 20.39 23.21
CA GLY A 140 2.81 21.66 23.09
C GLY A 140 2.96 22.33 21.73
N TRP A 141 4.06 22.04 21.01
CA TRP A 141 4.28 22.50 19.63
C TRP A 141 3.19 22.04 18.65
N LEU A 142 2.42 20.99 18.97
CA LEU A 142 1.40 20.43 18.10
C LEU A 142 0.22 21.39 17.88
N VAL A 143 -0.05 22.26 18.87
CA VAL A 143 -1.11 23.27 18.80
C VAL A 143 -0.89 24.22 17.61
N ASP A 144 0.37 24.53 17.30
CA ASP A 144 0.75 25.40 16.18
C ASP A 144 0.39 24.83 14.79
N TYR A 145 -0.01 23.56 14.72
CA TYR A 145 -0.37 22.85 13.50
C TYR A 145 -1.83 22.38 13.49
N GLN A 146 -2.66 22.79 14.45
CA GLN A 146 -4.04 22.30 14.56
C GLN A 146 -4.85 22.54 13.29
N VAL A 147 -4.75 23.74 12.71
CA VAL A 147 -5.47 24.12 11.48
C VAL A 147 -4.97 23.26 10.30
N GLU A 148 -3.66 23.15 10.15
CA GLU A 148 -3.04 22.39 9.08
C GLU A 148 -3.32 20.88 9.20
N LEU A 149 -3.35 20.34 10.42
CA LEU A 149 -3.72 18.94 10.67
C LEU A 149 -5.14 18.63 10.24
N ILE A 150 -6.09 19.53 10.53
CA ILE A 150 -7.49 19.40 10.07
C ILE A 150 -7.50 19.39 8.54
N ARG A 151 -6.81 20.34 7.90
CA ARG A 151 -6.74 20.44 6.43
C ARG A 151 -6.14 19.20 5.78
N TRP A 152 -4.97 18.75 6.25
CA TRP A 152 -4.30 17.56 5.72
C TRP A 152 -5.14 16.29 5.97
N HIS A 153 -5.81 16.20 7.12
CA HIS A 153 -6.74 15.10 7.38
C HIS A 153 -7.92 15.11 6.39
N GLN A 154 -8.52 16.27 6.11
CA GLN A 154 -9.58 16.40 5.10
C GLN A 154 -9.11 15.97 3.71
N MET A 155 -7.88 16.33 3.31
CA MET A 155 -7.28 15.84 2.05
C MET A 155 -7.18 14.31 2.04
N THR A 156 -6.74 13.70 3.13
CA THR A 156 -6.69 12.23 3.23
C THR A 156 -8.08 11.62 3.16
N VAL A 157 -9.09 12.18 3.83
CA VAL A 157 -10.47 11.70 3.77
C VAL A 157 -10.97 11.70 2.32
N LEU A 158 -10.77 12.79 1.56
CA LEU A 158 -11.17 12.87 0.17
C LEU A 158 -10.58 11.75 -0.69
N THR A 159 -9.26 11.60 -0.63
CA THR A 159 -8.55 10.56 -1.40
C THR A 159 -8.99 9.15 -1.01
N ARG A 160 -9.13 8.86 0.29
CA ARG A 160 -9.53 7.53 0.79
C ARG A 160 -10.98 7.20 0.47
N THR A 161 -11.87 8.19 0.44
CA THR A 161 -13.24 8.00 0.01
C THR A 161 -13.29 7.57 -1.45
N LEU A 162 -12.56 8.26 -2.35
CA LEU A 162 -12.49 7.85 -3.75
C LEU A 162 -11.86 6.47 -3.91
N GLU A 163 -10.72 6.21 -3.28
CA GLU A 163 -10.06 4.91 -3.34
C GLU A 163 -11.01 3.80 -2.89
N THR A 164 -11.71 3.99 -1.76
CA THR A 164 -12.65 3.00 -1.22
C THR A 164 -13.80 2.74 -2.19
N GLN A 165 -14.35 3.79 -2.80
CA GLN A 165 -15.41 3.69 -3.79
C GLN A 165 -14.93 2.88 -5.01
N LEU A 166 -13.84 3.30 -5.64
CA LEU A 166 -13.36 2.68 -6.88
C LEU A 166 -12.81 1.25 -6.66
N LYS A 167 -12.28 0.95 -5.47
CA LYS A 167 -11.88 -0.42 -5.10
C LYS A 167 -13.06 -1.38 -4.98
N LYS A 168 -14.24 -0.88 -4.59
CA LYS A 168 -15.45 -1.71 -4.43
C LYS A 168 -16.28 -1.79 -5.69
N LEU A 169 -16.46 -0.66 -6.36
CA LEU A 169 -17.41 -0.51 -7.47
C LEU A 169 -16.72 -0.52 -8.85
N GLY A 170 -15.39 -0.47 -8.90
CA GLY A 170 -14.64 -0.22 -10.13
C GLY A 170 -14.79 1.22 -10.59
N ILE A 171 -14.31 1.50 -11.80
CA ILE A 171 -14.47 2.79 -12.48
C ILE A 171 -15.38 2.66 -13.70
N ASN A 172 -16.29 3.62 -13.84
CA ASN A 172 -17.31 3.73 -14.89
C ASN A 172 -17.85 5.18 -14.99
N GLN A 173 -18.83 5.43 -15.86
CA GLN A 173 -19.42 6.77 -16.06
C GLN A 173 -20.14 7.36 -14.84
N GLN A 174 -20.63 6.51 -13.92
CA GLN A 174 -21.31 6.95 -12.69
C GLN A 174 -20.34 7.28 -11.55
N SER A 175 -19.03 7.01 -11.73
CA SER A 175 -18.05 7.12 -10.67
C SER A 175 -17.90 8.55 -10.13
N LEU A 176 -18.01 9.56 -11.00
CA LEU A 176 -17.95 10.96 -10.59
C LEU A 176 -19.17 11.34 -9.74
N THR A 177 -20.37 11.00 -10.22
CA THR A 177 -21.62 11.29 -9.51
C THR A 177 -21.63 10.66 -8.13
N CYS A 178 -21.29 9.37 -8.03
CA CYS A 178 -21.21 8.66 -6.75
C CYS A 178 -20.18 9.29 -5.80
N PHE A 179 -19.06 9.82 -6.33
CA PHE A 179 -18.10 10.52 -5.50
C PHE A 179 -18.65 11.86 -4.98
N GLN A 180 -19.38 12.60 -5.81
CA GLN A 180 -19.98 13.89 -5.46
C GLN A 180 -21.15 13.76 -4.46
N GLU A 181 -21.85 12.62 -4.41
CA GLU A 181 -22.89 12.32 -3.42
C GLU A 181 -22.41 12.31 -1.97
N ASN A 182 -21.09 12.28 -1.73
CA ASN A 182 -20.54 12.33 -0.37
C ASN A 182 -20.62 13.72 0.29
N GLU A 183 -21.10 14.76 -0.42
CA GLU A 183 -21.40 16.10 0.09
C GLU A 183 -20.30 16.70 1.00
N PHE A 184 -19.05 16.67 0.53
CA PHE A 184 -17.94 17.22 1.30
C PHE A 184 -18.10 18.73 1.54
N THR A 185 -17.99 19.16 2.80
CA THR A 185 -18.05 20.56 3.19
C THR A 185 -16.68 21.04 3.65
N PHE A 186 -16.20 22.14 3.07
CA PHE A 186 -14.90 22.75 3.40
C PHE A 186 -15.06 24.18 3.86
N ALA A 187 -14.21 24.59 4.81
CA ALA A 187 -14.13 25.99 5.26
C ALA A 187 -13.21 26.84 4.36
N GLU A 188 -12.33 26.20 3.57
CA GLU A 188 -11.23 26.85 2.84
C GLU A 188 -11.28 26.57 1.34
N GLY A 189 -10.86 27.55 0.52
CA GLY A 189 -10.88 27.45 -0.95
C GLY A 189 -9.83 26.51 -1.55
N GLU A 190 -8.69 26.29 -0.87
CA GLU A 190 -7.64 25.39 -1.38
C GLU A 190 -8.12 23.92 -1.46
N LEU A 191 -8.98 23.50 -0.52
CA LEU A 191 -9.56 22.15 -0.53
C LEU A 191 -10.53 21.94 -1.69
N LEU A 192 -11.17 23.00 -2.19
CA LEU A 192 -12.00 22.92 -3.39
C LEU A 192 -11.16 22.63 -4.63
N ASN A 193 -10.00 23.29 -4.77
CA ASN A 193 -9.07 23.01 -5.86
C ASN A 193 -8.53 21.57 -5.78
N PHE A 194 -8.19 21.11 -4.58
CA PHE A 194 -7.75 19.73 -4.37
C PHE A 194 -8.85 18.71 -4.72
N GLN A 195 -10.10 18.95 -4.29
CA GLN A 195 -11.24 18.13 -4.68
C GLN A 195 -11.44 18.13 -6.20
N GLN A 196 -11.26 19.28 -6.86
CA GLN A 196 -11.38 19.37 -8.31
C GLN A 196 -10.33 18.49 -9.01
N HIS A 197 -9.08 18.46 -8.55
CA HIS A 197 -8.06 17.56 -9.11
C HIS A 197 -8.45 16.07 -9.00
N ILE A 198 -9.15 15.69 -7.91
CA ILE A 198 -9.69 14.33 -7.74
C ILE A 198 -10.82 14.08 -8.74
N CYS A 199 -11.74 15.03 -8.91
CA CYS A 199 -12.81 14.95 -9.91
C CYS A 199 -12.23 14.83 -11.34
N ASP A 200 -11.23 15.63 -11.69
CA ASP A 200 -10.56 15.62 -12.98
C ASP A 200 -9.91 14.26 -13.27
N TYR A 201 -9.30 13.65 -12.25
CA TYR A 201 -8.81 12.27 -12.35
C TYR A 201 -9.94 11.31 -12.71
N VAL A 202 -11.08 11.35 -12.00
CA VAL A 202 -12.21 10.45 -12.28
C VAL A 202 -12.74 10.67 -13.70
N VAL A 203 -12.97 11.93 -14.11
CA VAL A 203 -13.44 12.28 -15.45
C VAL A 203 -12.48 11.78 -16.53
N THR A 204 -11.18 12.01 -16.35
CA THR A 204 -10.16 11.58 -17.31
C THR A 204 -10.21 10.06 -17.47
N GLN A 205 -10.20 9.33 -16.35
CA GLN A 205 -10.15 7.86 -16.37
C GLN A 205 -11.48 7.22 -16.81
N SER A 206 -12.63 7.87 -16.58
CA SER A 206 -13.93 7.36 -17.00
C SER A 206 -14.31 7.73 -18.44
N SER A 207 -13.76 8.80 -19.01
CA SER A 207 -14.15 9.34 -20.33
C SER A 207 -14.10 8.33 -21.48
N HIS A 208 -13.18 7.37 -21.44
CA HIS A 208 -13.00 6.35 -22.48
C HIS A 208 -13.84 5.09 -22.27
N ILE A 209 -14.60 5.02 -21.18
CA ILE A 209 -15.42 3.86 -20.81
C ILE A 209 -16.81 4.01 -21.42
N LYS A 210 -17.25 3.03 -22.22
CA LYS A 210 -18.62 3.01 -22.77
C LYS A 210 -19.65 2.80 -21.65
N ASP A 211 -20.87 3.29 -21.89
CA ASP A 211 -21.99 3.05 -20.98
C ASP A 211 -22.16 1.55 -20.67
N GLU A 212 -22.58 1.25 -19.44
CA GLU A 212 -22.78 -0.09 -18.87
C GLU A 212 -21.52 -0.90 -18.54
N LYS A 213 -20.32 -0.43 -18.88
CA LYS A 213 -19.07 -1.13 -18.53
C LYS A 213 -18.44 -0.59 -17.25
N THR A 214 -17.87 -1.51 -16.47
CA THR A 214 -17.10 -1.22 -15.27
C THR A 214 -15.74 -1.88 -15.38
N PHE A 215 -14.69 -1.12 -15.07
CA PHE A 215 -13.30 -1.54 -15.17
C PHE A 215 -12.57 -1.46 -13.84
N LEU A 216 -11.41 -2.12 -13.74
CA LEU A 216 -10.59 -2.10 -12.53
C LEU A 216 -9.93 -0.74 -12.36
N ALA A 217 -10.04 -0.13 -11.18
CA ALA A 217 -9.38 1.15 -10.89
C ALA A 217 -8.02 0.99 -10.18
N THR A 218 -7.66 -0.24 -9.79
CA THR A 218 -6.46 -0.50 -9.00
C THR A 218 -5.87 -1.88 -9.27
N SER A 219 -4.56 -1.97 -9.04
CA SER A 219 -3.75 -3.18 -9.01
C SER A 219 -3.56 -3.75 -7.60
N ASP A 220 -4.15 -3.14 -6.56
CA ASP A 220 -4.08 -3.55 -5.14
C ASP A 220 -4.44 -5.05 -4.92
N VAL A 221 -5.24 -5.65 -5.80
CA VAL A 221 -5.58 -7.07 -5.73
C VAL A 221 -4.33 -7.96 -5.88
N ILE A 222 -3.39 -7.56 -6.73
CA ILE A 222 -2.11 -8.23 -6.93
C ILE A 222 -1.25 -8.05 -5.68
N GLU A 223 -1.19 -6.83 -5.13
CA GLU A 223 -0.45 -6.58 -3.88
C GLU A 223 -1.02 -7.37 -2.71
N SER A 224 -2.34 -7.48 -2.60
CA SER A 224 -3.04 -8.26 -1.58
C SER A 224 -2.71 -9.75 -1.70
N LEU A 225 -2.65 -10.26 -2.93
CA LEU A 225 -2.27 -11.64 -3.22
C LEU A 225 -0.83 -11.93 -2.81
N PHE A 226 0.11 -11.05 -3.17
CA PHE A 226 1.50 -11.17 -2.72
C PHE A 226 1.66 -10.91 -1.21
N GLY A 227 0.76 -10.12 -0.61
CA GLY A 227 0.68 -9.93 0.84
C GLY A 227 0.36 -11.24 1.57
N LYS A 228 -0.65 -11.99 1.10
CA LYS A 228 -0.96 -13.33 1.62
C LYS A 228 0.23 -14.28 1.46
N TYR A 229 0.87 -14.30 0.29
CA TYR A 229 2.07 -15.09 0.05
C TYR A 229 3.21 -14.75 1.04
N LYS A 230 3.48 -13.46 1.26
CA LYS A 230 4.49 -12.99 2.23
C LYS A 230 4.13 -13.42 3.66
N HIS A 231 2.85 -13.42 4.01
CA HIS A 231 2.40 -13.89 5.32
C HIS A 231 2.65 -15.39 5.50
N PHE A 232 2.33 -16.22 4.50
CA PHE A 232 2.61 -17.66 4.54
C PHE A 232 4.11 -17.95 4.58
N SER A 233 4.91 -17.25 3.79
CA SER A 233 6.36 -17.44 3.70
C SER A 233 7.15 -16.82 4.86
N ALA A 234 6.54 -15.96 5.68
CA ALA A 234 7.21 -15.36 6.84
C ALA A 234 7.73 -16.41 7.86
N ARG A 235 7.16 -17.61 7.86
CA ARG A 235 7.58 -18.73 8.71
C ARG A 235 8.81 -19.47 8.18
N CYS A 236 9.21 -19.22 6.94
CA CYS A 236 10.37 -19.87 6.34
C CYS A 236 11.66 -19.14 6.71
N PRO A 237 12.70 -19.87 7.15
CA PRO A 237 13.97 -19.26 7.54
C PRO A 237 14.71 -18.64 6.34
N PHE A 238 14.44 -19.11 5.12
CA PHE A 238 14.98 -18.56 3.88
C PHE A 238 13.87 -17.88 3.08
N LYS A 239 14.12 -16.65 2.66
CA LYS A 239 13.21 -15.85 1.83
C LYS A 239 13.41 -16.18 0.35
N GLU A 240 13.17 -17.44 -0.02
CA GLU A 240 13.28 -17.93 -1.39
C GLU A 240 11.91 -18.26 -1.99
N MET A 241 11.72 -17.84 -3.24
CA MET A 241 10.60 -18.32 -4.05
C MET A 241 10.86 -19.79 -4.39
N SER A 242 10.02 -20.68 -3.87
CA SER A 242 10.11 -22.13 -4.04
C SER A 242 8.69 -22.71 -4.13
N GLN A 243 8.44 -23.92 -3.62
CA GLN A 243 7.12 -24.53 -3.54
C GLN A 243 6.01 -23.64 -2.97
N MET A 244 6.37 -22.70 -2.09
CA MET A 244 5.40 -21.75 -1.53
C MET A 244 4.76 -20.86 -2.60
N LEU A 245 5.36 -20.69 -3.78
CA LEU A 245 4.74 -19.95 -4.88
C LEU A 245 3.35 -20.52 -5.22
N LEU A 246 3.16 -21.83 -5.13
CA LEU A 246 1.87 -22.50 -5.38
C LEU A 246 0.76 -22.04 -4.41
N THR A 247 1.12 -21.49 -3.24
CA THR A 247 0.14 -20.93 -2.30
C THR A 247 -0.56 -19.68 -2.84
N ILE A 248 0.04 -19.00 -3.84
CA ILE A 248 -0.61 -17.90 -4.56
C ILE A 248 -1.85 -18.44 -5.27
N CYS A 249 -1.72 -19.52 -6.03
CA CYS A 249 -2.84 -20.15 -6.73
C CYS A 249 -3.93 -20.63 -5.75
N LEU A 250 -3.53 -21.19 -4.61
CA LEU A 250 -4.47 -21.60 -3.56
C LEU A 250 -5.22 -20.41 -2.96
N SER A 251 -4.61 -19.23 -2.93
CA SER A 251 -5.20 -18.01 -2.36
C SER A 251 -6.26 -17.36 -3.24
N THR A 252 -6.38 -17.79 -4.51
CA THR A 252 -7.36 -17.28 -5.49
C THR A 252 -8.52 -18.24 -5.76
N MET A 253 -8.53 -19.43 -5.14
CA MET A 253 -9.56 -20.45 -5.37
C MET A 253 -10.39 -20.72 -4.11
N ASN A 254 -11.63 -21.14 -4.32
CA ASN A 254 -12.44 -21.71 -3.25
C ASN A 254 -12.11 -23.19 -3.10
N LEU A 255 -11.43 -23.55 -2.01
CA LEU A 255 -11.03 -24.93 -1.73
C LEU A 255 -12.25 -25.76 -1.31
N THR A 256 -12.72 -26.61 -2.22
CA THR A 256 -13.80 -27.57 -1.95
C THR A 256 -13.22 -28.98 -1.81
N ASN A 257 -13.94 -29.86 -1.09
CA ASN A 257 -13.53 -31.26 -0.94
C ASN A 257 -13.33 -31.96 -2.30
N THR A 258 -14.16 -31.64 -3.28
CA THR A 258 -14.05 -32.18 -4.64
C THR A 258 -12.76 -31.74 -5.33
N ILE A 259 -12.39 -30.46 -5.24
CA ILE A 259 -11.15 -29.94 -5.83
C ILE A 259 -9.94 -30.60 -5.16
N VAL A 260 -9.95 -30.71 -3.83
CA VAL A 260 -8.85 -31.35 -3.08
C VAL A 260 -8.71 -32.82 -3.46
N LYS A 261 -9.82 -33.56 -3.52
CA LYS A 261 -9.83 -34.97 -3.93
C LYS A 261 -9.26 -35.11 -5.34
N ASN A 262 -9.79 -34.37 -6.30
CA ASN A 262 -9.34 -34.44 -7.69
C ASN A 262 -7.85 -34.09 -7.82
N ALA A 263 -7.36 -33.09 -7.09
CA ALA A 263 -5.95 -32.71 -7.10
C ALA A 263 -5.04 -33.83 -6.56
N LEU A 264 -5.43 -34.46 -5.44
CA LEU A 264 -4.69 -35.59 -4.85
C LEU A 264 -4.72 -36.84 -5.71
N GLU A 265 -5.79 -37.06 -6.48
CA GLU A 265 -5.91 -38.19 -7.41
C GLU A 265 -5.17 -37.93 -8.74
N SER A 266 -4.99 -36.67 -9.13
CA SER A 266 -4.39 -36.31 -10.43
C SER A 266 -2.88 -36.08 -10.37
N ILE A 267 -2.37 -35.54 -9.27
CA ILE A 267 -0.97 -35.13 -9.14
C ILE A 267 -0.39 -35.75 -7.86
N SER A 268 0.67 -36.54 -8.02
CA SER A 268 1.39 -37.12 -6.89
C SER A 268 2.38 -36.11 -6.30
N PHE A 269 2.84 -36.38 -5.07
CA PHE A 269 3.89 -35.57 -4.46
C PHE A 269 5.21 -35.65 -5.26
N ALA A 270 5.51 -36.80 -5.86
CA ALA A 270 6.70 -36.99 -6.69
C ALA A 270 6.68 -36.09 -7.94
N ASP A 271 5.51 -35.88 -8.55
CA ASP A 271 5.35 -34.97 -9.68
C ASP A 271 5.65 -33.52 -9.28
N VAL A 272 5.21 -33.11 -8.08
CA VAL A 272 5.50 -31.78 -7.53
C VAL A 272 7.00 -31.61 -7.27
N GLU A 273 7.68 -32.63 -6.71
CA GLU A 273 9.14 -32.58 -6.50
C GLU A 273 9.92 -32.49 -7.82
N ALA A 274 9.51 -33.26 -8.84
CA ALA A 274 10.11 -33.20 -10.16
C ALA A 274 9.96 -31.80 -10.78
N TRP A 275 8.75 -31.22 -10.72
CA TRP A 275 8.49 -29.86 -11.18
C TRP A 275 9.33 -28.82 -10.42
N LEU A 276 9.47 -28.95 -9.10
CA LEU A 276 10.31 -28.06 -8.29
C LEU A 276 11.78 -28.11 -8.72
N ALA A 277 12.30 -29.30 -8.98
CA ALA A 277 13.67 -29.49 -9.43
C ALA A 277 13.89 -28.90 -10.84
N GLU A 278 12.92 -29.04 -11.74
CA GLU A 278 12.96 -28.47 -13.09
C GLU A 278 12.93 -26.94 -13.07
N VAL A 279 12.00 -26.33 -12.31
CA VAL A 279 11.78 -24.88 -12.34
C VAL A 279 12.75 -24.10 -11.45
N PHE A 280 13.04 -24.59 -10.25
CA PHE A 280 13.84 -23.88 -9.25
C PHE A 280 15.20 -24.52 -8.97
N GLY A 281 15.38 -25.80 -9.30
CA GLY A 281 16.59 -26.55 -8.96
C GLY A 281 16.79 -26.72 -7.46
N GLN A 282 18.06 -26.78 -7.03
CA GLN A 282 18.39 -26.94 -5.60
C GLN A 282 18.15 -25.65 -4.79
N SER A 283 17.39 -25.77 -3.71
CA SER A 283 17.18 -24.69 -2.73
C SER A 283 18.47 -24.28 -2.01
N MET A 284 18.56 -23.05 -1.49
CA MET A 284 19.76 -22.62 -0.76
C MET A 284 19.98 -23.38 0.54
N LEU A 285 18.90 -23.82 1.21
CA LEU A 285 19.01 -24.71 2.35
C LEU A 285 19.64 -26.05 1.94
N SER A 286 19.23 -26.62 0.80
CA SER A 286 19.82 -27.84 0.27
C SER A 286 21.29 -27.63 -0.11
N LYS A 287 21.62 -26.56 -0.83
CA LYS A 287 23.00 -26.18 -1.16
C LYS A 287 23.86 -26.01 0.10
N ARG A 288 23.34 -25.35 1.13
CA ARG A 288 24.03 -25.19 2.43
C ARG A 288 24.23 -26.54 3.11
N LYS A 289 23.19 -27.38 3.20
CA LYS A 289 23.31 -28.72 3.79
C LYS A 289 24.36 -29.53 3.05
N THR A 290 24.35 -29.57 1.72
CA THR A 290 25.33 -30.30 0.90
C THR A 290 26.76 -29.75 1.08
N LEU A 291 26.93 -28.43 1.20
CA LEU A 291 28.22 -27.81 1.44
C LEU A 291 28.78 -28.18 2.82
N PHE A 292 27.94 -28.10 3.87
CA PHE A 292 28.36 -28.34 5.25
C PHE A 292 28.30 -29.81 5.68
N SER A 293 27.58 -30.68 4.97
CA SER A 293 27.61 -32.13 5.20
C SER A 293 28.94 -32.73 4.77
N LYS A 294 29.55 -32.21 3.69
CA LYS A 294 30.90 -32.60 3.26
C LYS A 294 31.99 -32.24 4.27
N LEU A 295 31.77 -31.25 5.13
CA LEU A 295 32.72 -30.84 6.17
C LEU A 295 32.63 -31.72 7.44
N VAL A 296 31.57 -32.52 7.59
CA VAL A 296 31.39 -33.41 8.75
C VAL A 296 31.97 -34.80 8.48
N ASP A 297 31.94 -35.28 7.22
CA ASP A 297 32.59 -36.54 6.84
C ASP A 297 34.13 -36.49 6.94
N ASP A 298 34.75 -35.29 6.94
CA ASP A 298 36.20 -35.11 7.10
C ASP A 298 36.66 -35.11 8.59
N THR A 299 35.78 -35.46 9.55
CA THR A 299 36.14 -35.57 10.98
C THR A 299 36.16 -37.00 11.55
N GLU A 300 36.29 -38.02 10.69
CA GLU A 300 36.85 -39.32 11.10
C GLU A 300 38.33 -39.41 10.71
N THR A 301 39.21 -38.82 11.51
CA THR A 301 40.56 -39.33 11.82
C THR A 301 41.23 -38.42 12.85
N ALA A 302 41.10 -38.79 14.12
CA ALA A 302 42.08 -38.52 15.18
C ALA A 302 42.08 -39.72 16.13
#